data_AF-A0AAV4F1F5-F1
#
_entry.id   AF-A0AAV4F1F5-F1
#
_cell.length_a   1.000
_cell.length_b   1.000
_cell.length_c   1.000
_cell.angle_alpha   90.00
_cell.angle_beta   90.00
_cell.angle_gamma   90.00
#
_symmetry.space_group_name_H-M   'P 1'
#
loop_
_entity.id
_entity.type
_entity.pdbx_description
1 polymer ?
#
loop_
_entity_poly.entity_id
_entity_poly.type
_entity_poly.pdbx_seq_one_letter_code
_entity_poly.pdbx_strand_id
1 'polypeptide(L)'
;MLLFPNSKIRVFEGAADNLPDQAAHQAAQEIARVVETAGADDILIVLISGGGSALLPYPVPPLTIEDTLAVTRLLARSGVNILDLNMVRKQLERLKGGGLARLARPAKVVSLILSDIIGDDLGFIASGPTVTNTSSAQDCLDLFDRFNVSASVPAPVKVYLENEAASSKSPTQEDFSHVSNVLIGTNRIACGAASSKSSSLGFLPYVLSTELCGEAKSVGVMFAVLAKYIAGVANELRVADPTKSIEVKIKGHVSGSDTKTSLLRQRLMAEFGLKETTLRDIDALVLKARQSKSARGVCVVAGGETTVTVRGNGKGGRNQEMAVAAGVELHTLFYDGNTQAGPSTSHSHGKHSSDENPSFIRRFGDFGSARSSESKSVASNEGPHQISANDLVFLSGGTDGQDGPTSAAGGMVDGDFLHKASQAGLDVVEYLDNNDSFTLLTKLDGGSNLVVTGLTGTNVMDLQILVVQLLQS
;
A
#
# COMPACT_ATOMS: atom_id res chain seq x y z
N MET A 1 -25.86 12.05 -13.63
CA MET A 1 -25.04 13.28 -13.76
C MET A 1 -25.25 14.10 -12.50
N LEU A 2 -24.19 14.40 -11.74
CA LEU A 2 -24.29 15.09 -10.43
C LEU A 2 -24.55 16.61 -10.54
N LEU A 3 -24.65 17.14 -11.76
CA LEU A 3 -24.84 18.56 -12.02
C LEU A 3 -26.30 18.87 -12.34
N PHE A 4 -26.79 19.99 -11.81
CA PHE A 4 -28.10 20.53 -12.14
C PHE A 4 -28.16 21.02 -13.60
N PRO A 5 -29.34 21.05 -14.24
CA PRO A 5 -29.50 21.48 -15.63
C PRO A 5 -28.93 22.89 -15.96
N ASN A 6 -28.87 23.78 -14.97
CA ASN A 6 -28.35 25.16 -15.12
C ASN A 6 -26.94 25.35 -14.55
N SER A 7 -26.18 24.27 -14.39
CA SER A 7 -24.81 24.33 -13.88
C SER A 7 -23.93 25.24 -14.76
N LYS A 8 -23.09 26.05 -14.11
CA LYS A 8 -22.03 26.81 -14.79
C LYS A 8 -20.78 25.97 -15.06
N ILE A 9 -20.74 24.73 -14.57
CA ILE A 9 -19.65 23.78 -14.77
C ILE A 9 -19.89 23.03 -16.07
N ARG A 10 -18.91 23.09 -16.96
CA ARG A 10 -18.86 22.28 -18.19
C ARG A 10 -18.11 20.99 -17.88
N VAL A 11 -18.62 19.87 -18.37
CA VAL A 11 -18.03 18.55 -18.17
C VAL A 11 -17.40 18.09 -19.48
N PHE A 12 -16.19 17.57 -19.38
CA PHE A 12 -15.48 16.91 -20.46
C PHE A 12 -15.05 15.54 -19.98
N GLU A 13 -15.14 14.55 -20.86
CA GLU A 13 -14.71 13.18 -20.60
C GLU A 13 -13.69 12.80 -21.66
N GLY A 14 -12.63 12.11 -21.25
CA GLY A 14 -11.52 11.73 -22.11
C GLY A 14 -10.50 10.92 -21.31
N ALA A 15 -9.34 10.71 -21.93
CA ALA A 15 -8.27 9.87 -21.42
C ALA A 15 -8.68 8.41 -21.16
N ALA A 16 -9.27 7.76 -22.18
CA ALA A 16 -9.58 6.34 -22.12
C ALA A 16 -8.35 5.51 -21.71
N ASP A 17 -8.56 4.49 -20.87
CA ASP A 17 -7.50 3.62 -20.32
C ASP A 17 -6.34 4.38 -19.62
N ASN A 18 -6.63 5.57 -19.07
CA ASN A 18 -5.65 6.45 -18.43
C ASN A 18 -4.51 6.88 -19.37
N LEU A 19 -4.78 6.94 -20.68
CA LEU A 19 -3.86 7.43 -21.69
C LEU A 19 -4.40 8.74 -22.29
N PRO A 20 -3.56 9.75 -22.54
CA PRO A 20 -4.05 10.98 -23.15
C PRO A 20 -4.64 10.74 -24.54
N ASP A 21 -5.72 11.46 -24.85
CA ASP A 21 -6.44 11.37 -26.13
C ASP A 21 -6.89 12.76 -26.62
N GLN A 22 -7.57 12.78 -27.77
CA GLN A 22 -8.04 14.02 -28.39
C GLN A 22 -9.10 14.73 -27.55
N ALA A 23 -9.95 13.98 -26.83
CA ALA A 23 -10.99 14.56 -25.99
C ALA A 23 -10.38 15.26 -24.76
N ALA A 24 -9.39 14.62 -24.12
CA ALA A 24 -8.60 15.23 -23.05
C ALA A 24 -7.83 16.46 -23.55
N HIS A 25 -7.30 16.42 -24.77
CA HIS A 25 -6.64 17.59 -25.37
C HIS A 25 -7.59 18.77 -25.55
N GLN A 26 -8.80 18.53 -26.06
CA GLN A 26 -9.83 19.56 -26.17
C GLN A 26 -10.25 20.11 -24.80
N ALA A 27 -10.37 19.25 -23.80
CA ALA A 27 -10.65 19.67 -22.42
C ALA A 27 -9.54 20.58 -21.88
N ALA A 28 -8.28 20.21 -22.09
CA ALA A 28 -7.12 20.99 -21.66
C ALA A 28 -7.04 22.35 -22.37
N GLN A 29 -7.41 22.43 -23.66
CA GLN A 29 -7.55 23.69 -24.39
C GLN A 29 -8.62 24.61 -23.79
N GLU A 30 -9.78 24.06 -23.44
CA GLU A 30 -10.87 24.82 -22.82
C GLU A 30 -10.50 25.30 -21.40
N ILE A 31 -9.81 24.46 -20.62
CA ILE A 31 -9.26 24.85 -19.32
C ILE A 31 -8.29 26.03 -19.50
N ALA A 32 -7.34 25.94 -20.44
CA ALA A 32 -6.39 27.01 -20.71
C ALA A 32 -7.12 28.33 -21.08
N ARG A 33 -8.11 28.28 -21.98
CA ARG A 33 -8.91 29.46 -22.37
C ARG A 33 -9.62 30.11 -21.20
N VAL A 34 -10.23 29.34 -20.31
CA VAL A 34 -10.91 29.88 -19.13
C VAL A 34 -9.91 30.53 -18.18
N VAL A 35 -8.79 29.85 -17.92
CA VAL A 35 -7.76 30.33 -17.00
C VAL A 35 -7.08 31.61 -17.50
N GLU A 36 -6.83 31.73 -18.82
CA GLU A 36 -6.27 32.93 -19.45
C GLU A 36 -7.13 34.20 -19.26
N THR A 37 -8.42 34.04 -18.96
CA THR A 37 -9.32 35.19 -18.71
C THR A 37 -9.34 35.66 -17.26
N ALA A 38 -8.69 34.93 -16.33
CA ALA A 38 -8.72 35.23 -14.91
C ALA A 38 -7.87 36.46 -14.56
N GLY A 39 -8.47 37.41 -13.85
CA GLY A 39 -7.83 38.64 -13.37
C GLY A 39 -7.36 38.56 -11.92
N ALA A 40 -6.80 39.66 -11.40
CA ALA A 40 -6.22 39.71 -10.05
C ALA A 40 -7.25 39.56 -8.92
N ASP A 41 -8.52 39.88 -9.20
CA ASP A 41 -9.64 39.76 -8.26
C ASP A 41 -10.31 38.37 -8.31
N ASP A 42 -9.89 37.51 -9.24
CA ASP A 42 -10.43 36.17 -9.41
C ASP A 42 -9.66 35.14 -8.56
N ILE A 43 -10.37 34.04 -8.26
CA ILE A 43 -9.79 32.86 -7.62
C ILE A 43 -10.01 31.66 -8.54
N LEU A 44 -8.91 31.01 -8.94
CA LEU A 44 -8.93 29.72 -9.60
C LEU A 44 -8.93 28.60 -8.56
N ILE A 45 -10.04 27.87 -8.47
CA ILE A 45 -10.12 26.64 -7.67
C ILE A 45 -9.76 25.45 -8.56
N VAL A 46 -8.72 24.72 -8.20
CA VAL A 46 -8.24 23.54 -8.95
C VAL A 46 -8.50 22.29 -8.12
N LEU A 47 -9.37 21.41 -8.60
CA LEU A 47 -9.68 20.14 -7.94
C LEU A 47 -8.88 19.04 -8.62
N ILE A 48 -7.96 18.40 -7.90
CA ILE A 48 -7.02 17.42 -8.46
C ILE A 48 -7.24 16.06 -7.79
N SER A 49 -7.33 15.00 -8.60
CA SER A 49 -7.38 13.60 -8.18
C SER A 49 -6.51 12.74 -9.12
N GLY A 50 -6.49 11.42 -8.88
CA GLY A 50 -5.82 10.44 -9.75
C GLY A 50 -6.22 10.55 -11.22
N GLY A 51 -5.30 10.18 -12.12
CA GLY A 51 -5.49 10.25 -13.59
C GLY A 51 -5.26 11.63 -14.24
N GLY A 52 -5.05 12.68 -13.44
CA GLY A 52 -4.92 14.06 -13.93
C GLY A 52 -3.83 14.28 -14.99
N SER A 53 -2.74 13.50 -14.96
CA SER A 53 -1.68 13.61 -15.99
C SER A 53 -2.22 13.33 -17.39
N ALA A 54 -3.02 12.26 -17.55
CA ALA A 54 -3.60 11.85 -18.83
C ALA A 54 -4.76 12.76 -19.28
N LEU A 55 -5.49 13.34 -18.33
CA LEU A 55 -6.63 14.23 -18.58
C LEU A 55 -6.26 15.67 -18.96
N LEU A 56 -5.00 16.08 -18.75
CA LEU A 56 -4.54 17.45 -19.01
C LEU A 56 -3.45 17.57 -20.10
N PRO A 57 -3.59 16.97 -21.29
CA PRO A 57 -2.55 17.04 -22.31
C PRO A 57 -2.66 18.32 -23.14
N TYR A 58 -1.68 19.21 -23.00
CA TYR A 58 -1.66 20.47 -23.74
C TYR A 58 -0.25 20.80 -24.22
N PRO A 59 0.17 20.27 -25.40
CA PRO A 59 1.52 20.45 -25.93
C PRO A 59 1.96 21.92 -26.04
N VAL A 60 3.25 22.18 -25.83
CA VAL A 60 3.87 23.49 -26.07
C VAL A 60 4.06 23.72 -27.57
N PRO A 61 3.56 24.81 -28.18
CA PRO A 61 3.83 25.12 -29.58
C PRO A 61 5.34 25.21 -29.87
N PRO A 62 5.82 24.68 -31.01
CA PRO A 62 5.05 24.16 -32.14
C PRO A 62 4.68 22.66 -32.04
N LEU A 63 4.92 22.00 -30.91
CA LEU A 63 4.63 20.57 -30.73
C LEU A 63 3.12 20.30 -30.83
N THR A 64 2.77 19.14 -31.40
CA THR A 64 1.38 18.68 -31.50
C THR A 64 1.06 17.60 -30.47
N ILE A 65 -0.22 17.24 -30.36
CA ILE A 65 -0.63 16.13 -29.49
C ILE A 65 -0.06 14.81 -30.00
N GLU A 66 0.03 14.62 -31.32
CA GLU A 66 0.66 13.46 -31.93
C GLU A 66 2.12 13.31 -31.55
N ASP A 67 2.88 14.42 -31.48
CA ASP A 67 4.28 14.42 -31.04
C ASP A 67 4.40 13.92 -29.59
N THR A 68 3.63 14.49 -28.68
CA THR A 68 3.69 14.13 -27.25
C THR A 68 3.19 12.70 -26.98
N LEU A 69 2.19 12.24 -27.74
CA LEU A 69 1.70 10.85 -27.69
C LEU A 69 2.72 9.87 -28.24
N ALA A 70 3.43 10.23 -29.32
CA ALA A 70 4.48 9.40 -29.90
C ALA A 70 5.62 9.17 -28.88
N VAL A 71 6.08 10.24 -28.21
CA VAL A 71 7.08 10.16 -27.14
C VAL A 71 6.59 9.32 -25.97
N THR A 72 5.36 9.57 -25.51
CA THR A 72 4.77 8.82 -24.38
C THR A 72 4.73 7.32 -24.67
N ARG A 73 4.30 6.92 -25.88
CA ARG A 73 4.28 5.51 -26.30
C ARG A 73 5.67 4.92 -26.45
N LEU A 74 6.62 5.70 -26.98
CA LEU A 74 8.02 5.28 -27.12
C LEU A 74 8.61 4.96 -25.75
N LEU A 75 8.53 5.89 -24.80
CA LEU A 75 9.10 5.72 -23.46
C LEU A 75 8.43 4.57 -22.70
N ALA A 76 7.10 4.47 -22.76
CA ALA A 76 6.37 3.38 -22.12
C ALA A 76 6.79 1.99 -22.67
N ARG A 77 7.00 1.87 -23.99
CA ARG A 77 7.47 0.61 -24.62
C ARG A 77 8.93 0.30 -24.31
N SER A 78 9.74 1.31 -24.03
CA SER A 78 11.15 1.16 -23.67
C SER A 78 11.39 0.86 -22.19
N GLY A 79 10.33 0.61 -21.41
CA GLY A 79 10.45 0.26 -19.99
C GLY A 79 10.81 1.42 -19.08
N VAL A 80 10.61 2.67 -19.54
CA VAL A 80 10.82 3.87 -18.72
C VAL A 80 9.78 3.89 -17.60
N ASN A 81 10.21 4.16 -16.37
CA ASN A 81 9.30 4.25 -15.23
C ASN A 81 8.39 5.48 -15.32
N ILE A 82 7.31 5.49 -14.55
CA ILE A 82 6.31 6.56 -14.60
C ILE A 82 6.84 7.94 -14.19
N LEU A 83 7.84 7.99 -13.29
CA LEU A 83 8.43 9.25 -12.82
C LEU A 83 9.24 9.92 -13.94
N ASP A 84 10.09 9.14 -14.61
CA ASP A 84 10.88 9.58 -15.77
C ASP A 84 9.97 9.97 -16.96
N LEU A 85 8.90 9.20 -17.21
CA LEU A 85 7.93 9.53 -18.24
C LEU A 85 7.22 10.86 -17.93
N ASN A 86 6.79 11.06 -16.68
CA ASN A 86 6.13 12.29 -16.25
C ASN A 86 7.08 13.49 -16.25
N MET A 87 8.37 13.29 -16.00
CA MET A 87 9.41 14.32 -16.16
C MET A 87 9.42 14.86 -17.60
N VAL A 88 9.46 13.98 -18.60
CA VAL A 88 9.43 14.40 -20.01
C VAL A 88 8.13 15.13 -20.33
N ARG A 89 6.98 14.62 -19.90
CA ARG A 89 5.68 15.26 -20.13
C ARG A 89 5.59 16.68 -19.56
N LYS A 90 6.18 16.95 -18.40
CA LYS A 90 6.23 18.30 -17.82
C LYS A 90 6.97 19.31 -18.71
N GLN A 91 7.96 18.87 -19.49
CA GLN A 91 8.67 19.76 -20.43
C GLN A 91 7.88 20.01 -21.72
N LEU A 92 7.11 19.02 -22.16
CA LEU A 92 6.42 19.07 -23.45
C LEU A 92 5.01 19.67 -23.38
N GLU A 93 4.43 19.81 -22.18
CA GLU A 93 3.02 20.18 -22.00
C GLU A 93 2.84 21.45 -21.14
N ARG A 94 2.20 22.48 -21.71
CA ARG A 94 2.03 23.85 -21.17
C ARG A 94 1.35 23.95 -19.81
N LEU A 95 0.46 23.02 -19.45
CA LEU A 95 -0.31 23.09 -18.20
C LEU A 95 0.35 22.32 -17.04
N LYS A 96 1.36 21.49 -17.32
CA LYS A 96 2.05 20.68 -16.32
C LYS A 96 3.22 21.44 -15.70
N GLY A 97 3.80 20.91 -14.62
CA GLY A 97 4.99 21.50 -14.00
C GLY A 97 4.83 22.99 -13.63
N GLY A 98 3.67 23.35 -13.08
CA GLY A 98 3.34 24.72 -12.66
C GLY A 98 2.72 25.56 -13.78
N GLY A 99 2.55 24.98 -14.96
CA GLY A 99 2.04 25.65 -16.14
C GLY A 99 0.63 26.24 -15.98
N LEU A 100 -0.28 25.50 -15.35
CA LEU A 100 -1.63 26.00 -15.04
C LEU A 100 -1.58 27.19 -14.09
N ALA A 101 -0.75 27.11 -13.04
CA ALA A 101 -0.57 28.21 -12.10
C ALA A 101 0.11 29.43 -12.74
N ARG A 102 1.05 29.24 -13.67
CA ARG A 102 1.65 30.33 -14.46
C ARG A 102 0.60 31.01 -15.33
N LEU A 103 -0.24 30.22 -16.00
CA LEU A 103 -1.29 30.71 -16.87
C LEU A 103 -2.35 31.52 -16.11
N ALA A 104 -2.60 31.16 -14.85
CA ALA A 104 -3.58 31.82 -14.00
C ALA A 104 -3.12 33.19 -13.48
N ARG A 105 -1.85 33.59 -13.65
CA ARG A 105 -1.40 34.90 -13.13
C ARG A 105 -2.16 36.05 -13.83
N PRO A 106 -2.64 37.05 -13.07
CA PRO A 106 -2.36 37.34 -11.66
C PRO A 106 -3.37 36.78 -10.62
N ALA A 107 -4.34 35.96 -11.03
CA ALA A 107 -5.36 35.39 -10.15
C ALA A 107 -4.76 34.52 -9.03
N LYS A 108 -5.45 34.42 -7.89
CA LYS A 108 -5.06 33.49 -6.82
C LYS A 108 -5.43 32.06 -7.21
N VAL A 109 -4.59 31.09 -6.87
CA VAL A 109 -4.84 29.67 -7.15
C VAL A 109 -4.97 28.91 -5.84
N VAL A 110 -6.06 28.15 -5.69
CA VAL A 110 -6.27 27.23 -4.57
C VAL A 110 -6.49 25.84 -5.11
N SER A 111 -5.54 24.94 -4.89
CA SER A 111 -5.65 23.55 -5.29
C SER A 111 -6.10 22.67 -4.13
N LEU A 112 -7.14 21.88 -4.33
CA LEU A 112 -7.60 20.86 -3.39
C LEU A 112 -7.31 19.49 -4.00
N ILE A 113 -6.47 18.70 -3.32
CA ILE A 113 -5.79 17.55 -3.90
C ILE A 113 -6.14 16.26 -3.15
N LEU A 114 -6.58 15.25 -3.89
CA LEU A 114 -6.64 13.85 -3.48
C LEU A 114 -5.40 13.13 -4.02
N SER A 115 -4.58 12.60 -3.12
CA SER A 115 -3.31 11.93 -3.44
C SER A 115 -3.46 10.42 -3.42
N ASP A 116 -3.18 9.79 -4.56
CA ASP A 116 -3.01 8.36 -4.76
C ASP A 116 -1.53 7.96 -4.92
N ILE A 117 -0.61 8.82 -4.46
CA ILE A 117 0.84 8.63 -4.60
C ILE A 117 1.49 8.48 -3.22
N ILE A 118 2.36 7.48 -3.08
CA ILE A 118 3.18 7.30 -1.87
C ILE A 118 3.99 8.58 -1.59
N GLY A 119 3.90 9.07 -0.35
CA GLY A 119 4.64 10.25 0.10
C GLY A 119 4.00 11.60 -0.24
N ASP A 120 2.88 11.61 -0.97
CA ASP A 120 2.10 12.81 -1.30
C ASP A 120 2.89 13.93 -2.03
N ASP A 121 3.90 13.57 -2.83
CA ASP A 121 4.69 14.54 -3.59
C ASP A 121 3.83 15.24 -4.67
N LEU A 122 3.55 16.51 -4.42
CA LEU A 122 2.70 17.35 -5.28
C LEU A 122 3.24 17.50 -6.71
N GLY A 123 4.55 17.35 -6.92
CA GLY A 123 5.17 17.38 -8.23
C GLY A 123 4.83 16.15 -9.07
N PHE A 124 4.49 15.03 -8.44
CA PHE A 124 4.08 13.81 -9.15
C PHE A 124 2.57 13.74 -9.35
N ILE A 125 1.76 14.28 -8.44
CA ILE A 125 0.29 14.27 -8.54
C ILE A 125 -0.15 15.09 -9.76
N ALA A 126 -0.82 14.44 -10.71
CA ALA A 126 -1.26 15.03 -11.98
C ALA A 126 -0.13 15.75 -12.77
N SER A 127 1.14 15.36 -12.55
CA SER A 127 2.32 16.05 -13.08
C SER A 127 2.47 17.52 -12.62
N GLY A 128 1.95 17.83 -11.43
CA GLY A 128 2.16 19.10 -10.72
C GLY A 128 1.73 20.35 -11.49
N PRO A 129 0.47 20.49 -11.95
CA PRO A 129 0.04 21.66 -12.74
C PRO A 129 0.14 22.99 -11.98
N THR A 130 0.15 22.93 -10.64
CA THR A 130 0.18 24.09 -9.73
C THR A 130 1.43 24.11 -8.85
N VAL A 131 2.49 23.40 -9.23
CA VAL A 131 3.74 23.26 -8.48
C VAL A 131 4.91 23.46 -9.41
N THR A 132 5.97 24.13 -8.94
CA THR A 132 7.19 24.36 -9.73
C THR A 132 7.75 23.07 -10.33
N ASN A 133 8.12 23.12 -11.61
CA ASN A 133 8.87 22.04 -12.24
C ASN A 133 10.34 22.10 -11.79
N THR A 134 10.85 20.99 -11.26
CA THR A 134 12.24 20.86 -10.82
C THR A 134 13.15 20.22 -11.86
N SER A 135 12.57 19.63 -12.91
CA SER A 135 13.29 18.98 -13.99
C SER A 135 13.65 19.96 -15.10
N SER A 136 14.71 19.67 -15.84
CA SER A 136 15.18 20.46 -16.98
C SER A 136 14.97 19.74 -18.32
N ALA A 137 15.12 20.49 -19.42
CA ALA A 137 15.14 19.91 -20.76
C ALA A 137 16.37 18.99 -20.97
N GLN A 138 17.50 19.30 -20.31
CA GLN A 138 18.71 18.47 -20.36
C GLN A 138 18.47 17.09 -19.74
N ASP A 139 17.76 17.03 -18.59
CA ASP A 139 17.43 15.75 -17.95
C ASP A 139 16.62 14.83 -18.89
N CYS A 140 15.79 15.41 -19.78
CA CYS A 140 15.02 14.67 -20.76
C CYS A 140 15.89 14.12 -21.89
N LEU A 141 16.87 14.90 -22.37
CA LEU A 141 17.83 14.45 -23.38
C LEU A 141 18.71 13.32 -22.83
N ASP A 142 19.22 13.48 -21.61
CA ASP A 142 20.02 12.48 -20.91
C ASP A 142 19.22 11.18 -20.69
N LEU A 143 17.93 11.29 -20.39
CA LEU A 143 17.03 10.14 -20.30
C LEU A 143 16.92 9.41 -21.65
N PHE A 144 16.75 10.12 -22.75
CA PHE A 144 16.63 9.51 -24.08
C PHE A 144 17.88 8.74 -24.48
N ASP A 145 19.05 9.26 -24.12
CA ASP A 145 20.33 8.59 -24.36
C ASP A 145 20.51 7.39 -23.43
N ARG A 146 20.18 7.52 -22.14
CA ARG A 146 20.23 6.42 -21.15
C ARG A 146 19.40 5.20 -21.56
N PHE A 147 18.24 5.43 -22.17
CA PHE A 147 17.36 4.36 -22.66
C PHE A 147 17.59 4.00 -24.14
N ASN A 148 18.59 4.58 -24.81
CA ASN A 148 18.92 4.36 -26.22
C ASN A 148 17.72 4.61 -27.17
N VAL A 149 16.87 5.60 -26.86
CA VAL A 149 15.68 5.95 -27.67
C VAL A 149 15.84 7.25 -28.45
N SER A 150 16.94 7.99 -28.27
CA SER A 150 17.19 9.31 -28.87
C SER A 150 16.98 9.37 -30.40
N ALA A 151 17.29 8.29 -31.12
CA ALA A 151 17.08 8.20 -32.57
C ALA A 151 15.61 7.98 -32.99
N SER A 152 14.76 7.51 -32.08
CA SER A 152 13.33 7.22 -32.31
C SER A 152 12.41 8.35 -31.83
N VAL A 153 12.95 9.35 -31.13
CA VAL A 153 12.20 10.53 -30.69
C VAL A 153 11.81 11.39 -31.91
N PRO A 154 10.57 11.88 -32.00
CA PRO A 154 10.16 12.79 -33.08
C PRO A 154 11.08 14.01 -33.17
N ALA A 155 11.48 14.37 -34.39
CA ALA A 155 12.39 15.50 -34.63
C ALA A 155 11.90 16.82 -34.02
N PRO A 156 10.60 17.20 -34.07
CA PRO A 156 10.12 18.43 -33.43
C PRO A 156 10.38 18.46 -31.92
N VAL A 157 10.20 17.33 -31.24
CA VAL A 157 10.43 17.22 -29.79
C VAL A 157 11.91 17.35 -29.46
N LYS A 158 12.76 16.66 -30.22
CA LYS A 158 14.21 16.70 -29.99
C LYS A 158 14.76 18.11 -30.17
N VAL A 159 14.39 18.78 -31.27
CA VAL A 159 14.79 20.17 -31.54
C VAL A 159 14.27 21.12 -30.45
N TYR A 160 13.03 20.96 -30.00
CA TYR A 160 12.47 21.76 -28.91
C TYR A 160 13.31 21.62 -27.62
N LEU A 161 13.58 20.39 -27.18
CA LEU A 161 14.34 20.15 -25.94
C LEU A 161 15.79 20.62 -26.04
N GLU A 162 16.45 20.45 -27.19
CA GLU A 162 17.82 20.96 -27.42
C GLU A 162 17.87 22.49 -27.32
N ASN A 163 16.89 23.18 -27.89
CA ASN A 163 16.79 24.64 -27.82
C ASN A 163 16.51 25.12 -26.38
N GLU A 164 15.61 24.46 -25.66
CA GLU A 164 15.30 24.77 -24.26
C GLU A 164 16.52 24.54 -23.35
N ALA A 165 17.25 23.44 -23.55
CA ALA A 165 18.48 23.13 -22.81
C ALA A 165 19.57 24.20 -23.06
N ALA A 166 19.73 24.65 -24.32
CA ALA A 166 20.68 25.69 -24.67
C ALA A 166 20.29 27.09 -24.13
N SER A 167 18.99 27.34 -23.96
CA SER A 167 18.45 28.64 -23.52
C SER A 167 18.35 28.80 -22.01
N SER A 168 18.51 27.70 -21.26
CA SER A 168 18.34 27.68 -19.81
C SER A 168 19.43 28.49 -19.09
N LYS A 169 19.16 29.79 -18.85
CA LYS A 169 19.82 30.55 -17.79
C LYS A 169 19.39 29.93 -16.46
N SER A 170 20.29 29.86 -15.48
CA SER A 170 20.04 29.32 -14.13
C SER A 170 18.61 29.63 -13.68
N PRO A 171 17.81 28.65 -13.22
CA PRO A 171 16.38 28.85 -12.97
C PRO A 171 16.21 30.02 -11.99
N THR A 172 15.73 31.16 -12.49
CA THR A 172 15.23 32.22 -11.63
C THR A 172 14.10 31.59 -10.83
N GLN A 173 14.26 31.53 -9.52
CA GLN A 173 13.31 30.92 -8.60
C GLN A 173 11.92 31.50 -8.88
N GLU A 174 11.06 30.74 -9.57
CA GLU A 174 9.74 31.23 -9.97
C GLU A 174 8.90 31.50 -8.71
N ASP A 175 8.25 32.67 -8.64
CA ASP A 175 7.47 33.08 -7.48
C ASP A 175 6.05 32.50 -7.50
N PHE A 176 5.83 31.37 -6.81
CA PHE A 176 4.51 30.74 -6.67
C PHE A 176 3.70 31.26 -5.46
N SER A 177 3.98 32.47 -4.95
CA SER A 177 3.28 33.03 -3.78
C SER A 177 1.77 33.21 -3.96
N HIS A 178 1.26 33.26 -5.19
CA HIS A 178 -0.18 33.32 -5.50
C HIS A 178 -0.90 31.96 -5.42
N VAL A 179 -0.17 30.88 -5.14
CA VAL A 179 -0.69 29.49 -5.15
C VAL A 179 -0.72 28.89 -3.74
N SER A 180 -1.85 28.29 -3.39
CA SER A 180 -2.01 27.48 -2.18
C SER A 180 -2.45 26.06 -2.56
N ASN A 181 -1.59 25.07 -2.33
CA ASN A 181 -1.90 23.66 -2.54
C ASN A 181 -2.28 23.00 -1.21
N VAL A 182 -3.46 22.39 -1.14
CA VAL A 182 -3.99 21.73 0.06
C VAL A 182 -4.32 20.27 -0.25
N LEU A 183 -3.63 19.35 0.41
CA LEU A 183 -3.96 17.94 0.42
C LEU A 183 -5.20 17.72 1.29
N ILE A 184 -6.32 17.34 0.68
CA ILE A 184 -7.61 17.12 1.37
C ILE A 184 -7.95 15.65 1.54
N GLY A 185 -7.25 14.76 0.83
CA GLY A 185 -7.35 13.31 1.02
C GLY A 185 -6.03 12.66 0.67
N THR A 186 -5.49 11.89 1.61
CA THR A 186 -4.24 11.15 1.47
C THR A 186 -4.33 9.88 2.30
N ASN A 187 -3.39 8.97 2.08
CA ASN A 187 -3.29 7.76 2.89
C ASN A 187 -3.04 8.09 4.38
N ARG A 188 -2.27 9.15 4.66
CA ARG A 188 -2.05 9.66 6.03
C ARG A 188 -3.36 10.05 6.71
N ILE A 189 -4.26 10.73 5.99
CA ILE A 189 -5.59 11.09 6.52
C ILE A 189 -6.41 9.82 6.79
N ALA A 190 -6.38 8.84 5.89
CA ALA A 190 -7.07 7.55 6.07
C ALA A 190 -6.53 6.77 7.29
N CYS A 191 -5.22 6.66 7.45
CA CYS A 191 -4.60 6.04 8.63
C CYS A 191 -4.95 6.79 9.93
N GLY A 192 -4.96 8.12 9.89
CA GLY A 192 -5.38 8.95 11.03
C GLY A 192 -6.84 8.71 11.43
N ALA A 193 -7.74 8.56 10.46
CA ALA A 193 -9.13 8.22 10.70
C ALA A 193 -9.29 6.80 11.28
N ALA A 194 -8.55 5.81 10.75
CA ALA A 194 -8.53 4.45 11.27
C ALA A 194 -7.99 4.38 12.71
N SER A 195 -6.93 5.13 13.02
CA SER A 195 -6.36 5.28 14.37
C SER A 195 -7.35 5.92 15.36
N SER A 196 -8.05 6.97 14.92
CA SER A 196 -9.09 7.61 15.72
C SER A 196 -10.27 6.66 15.99
N LYS A 197 -10.67 5.89 14.97
CA LYS A 197 -11.74 4.91 15.09
C LYS A 197 -11.35 3.78 16.03
N SER A 198 -10.15 3.22 15.93
CA SER A 198 -9.69 2.15 16.82
C SER A 198 -9.60 2.60 18.28
N SER A 199 -9.18 3.85 18.51
CA SER A 199 -9.25 4.49 19.85
C SER A 199 -10.68 4.52 20.39
N SER A 200 -11.66 4.93 19.57
CA SER A 200 -13.08 4.95 19.97
C SER A 200 -13.65 3.56 20.26
N LEU A 201 -13.03 2.51 19.71
CA LEU A 201 -13.38 1.11 19.94
C LEU A 201 -12.64 0.50 21.13
N GLY A 202 -11.79 1.27 21.83
CA GLY A 202 -11.08 0.85 23.04
C GLY A 202 -9.69 0.24 22.80
N PHE A 203 -9.15 0.32 21.58
CA PHE A 203 -7.77 -0.12 21.31
C PHE A 203 -6.79 1.04 21.44
N LEU A 204 -5.52 0.71 21.74
CA LEU A 204 -4.43 1.68 21.68
C LEU A 204 -3.82 1.65 20.26
N PRO A 205 -3.97 2.71 19.46
CA PRO A 205 -3.47 2.71 18.09
C PRO A 205 -1.95 2.94 18.03
N TYR A 206 -1.34 2.39 16.99
CA TYR A 206 0.00 2.75 16.51
C TYR A 206 -0.01 2.86 14.99
N VAL A 207 0.33 4.03 14.43
CA VAL A 207 0.49 4.18 12.98
C VAL A 207 1.92 3.78 12.61
N LEU A 208 2.08 2.61 11.99
CA LEU A 208 3.37 2.03 11.64
C LEU A 208 4.03 2.76 10.46
N SER A 209 3.27 3.02 9.40
CA SER A 209 3.72 3.74 8.21
C SER A 209 2.53 4.26 7.41
N THR A 210 2.73 5.33 6.65
CA THR A 210 1.80 5.83 5.61
C THR A 210 2.40 5.74 4.21
N GLU A 211 3.54 5.07 4.11
CA GLU A 211 4.36 4.92 2.91
C GLU A 211 4.82 3.45 2.79
N LEU A 212 3.98 2.52 3.22
CA LEU A 212 4.26 1.09 3.12
C LEU A 212 4.39 0.69 1.65
N CYS A 213 5.46 -0.03 1.33
CA CYS A 213 5.72 -0.55 -0.01
C CYS A 213 6.41 -1.91 0.06
N GLY A 214 6.49 -2.61 -1.06
CA GLY A 214 7.13 -3.92 -1.19
C GLY A 214 6.16 -5.01 -1.66
N GLU A 215 6.66 -6.25 -1.70
CA GLU A 215 5.90 -7.41 -2.13
C GLU A 215 4.84 -7.79 -1.09
N ALA A 216 3.58 -7.88 -1.52
CA ALA A 216 2.41 -8.12 -0.69
C ALA A 216 2.55 -9.33 0.25
N LYS A 217 3.06 -10.45 -0.26
CA LYS A 217 3.31 -11.67 0.53
C LYS A 217 4.28 -11.40 1.69
N SER A 218 5.40 -10.74 1.42
CA SER A 218 6.42 -10.44 2.44
C SER A 218 5.90 -9.46 3.49
N VAL A 219 5.13 -8.46 3.08
CA VAL A 219 4.48 -7.51 4.00
C VAL A 219 3.44 -8.22 4.88
N GLY A 220 2.68 -9.17 4.33
CA GLY A 220 1.73 -9.98 5.09
C GLY A 220 2.42 -10.80 6.19
N VAL A 221 3.54 -11.45 5.85
CA VAL A 221 4.38 -12.17 6.83
C VAL A 221 4.90 -11.21 7.91
N MET A 222 5.35 -10.01 7.54
CA MET A 222 5.80 -8.99 8.50
C MET A 222 4.71 -8.67 9.55
N PHE A 223 3.47 -8.43 9.12
CA PHE A 223 2.36 -8.16 10.04
C PHE A 223 2.04 -9.34 10.95
N ALA A 224 2.08 -10.57 10.43
CA ALA A 224 1.89 -11.76 11.24
C ALA A 224 3.00 -11.95 12.28
N VAL A 225 4.26 -11.72 11.91
CA VAL A 225 5.40 -11.73 12.85
C VAL A 225 5.23 -10.63 13.90
N LEU A 226 4.76 -9.44 13.51
CA LEU A 226 4.48 -8.34 14.43
C LEU A 226 3.35 -8.69 15.40
N ALA A 227 2.29 -9.34 14.94
CA ALA A 227 1.20 -9.82 15.79
C ALA A 227 1.70 -10.82 16.84
N LYS A 228 2.50 -11.81 16.42
CA LYS A 228 3.15 -12.78 17.32
C LYS A 228 4.06 -12.10 18.32
N TYR A 229 4.81 -11.09 17.88
CA TYR A 229 5.71 -10.31 18.74
C TYR A 229 4.92 -9.58 19.83
N ILE A 230 3.88 -8.84 19.45
CA ILE A 230 2.98 -8.14 20.37
C ILE A 230 2.35 -9.11 21.38
N ALA A 231 1.85 -10.26 20.90
CA ALA A 231 1.30 -11.30 21.75
C ALA A 231 2.34 -11.89 22.73
N GLY A 232 3.57 -12.12 22.25
CA GLY A 232 4.70 -12.61 23.04
C GLY A 232 5.07 -11.66 24.18
N VAL A 233 5.29 -10.38 23.87
CA VAL A 233 5.53 -9.32 24.87
C VAL A 233 4.40 -9.27 25.89
N ALA A 234 3.15 -9.31 25.42
CA ALA A 234 1.98 -9.26 26.27
C ALA A 234 1.86 -10.48 27.20
N ASN A 235 2.40 -11.64 26.81
CA ASN A 235 2.42 -12.87 27.61
C ASN A 235 3.56 -12.85 28.62
N GLU A 236 4.76 -12.39 28.24
CA GLU A 236 5.90 -12.28 29.15
C GLU A 236 5.63 -11.29 30.30
N LEU A 237 4.92 -10.21 30.03
CA LEU A 237 4.48 -9.25 31.05
C LEU A 237 3.51 -9.85 32.08
N ARG A 238 2.85 -10.97 31.80
CA ARG A 238 2.01 -11.68 32.79
C ARG A 238 2.82 -12.42 33.84
N VAL A 239 4.01 -12.88 33.47
CA VAL A 239 4.86 -13.72 34.32
C VAL A 239 5.67 -12.87 35.31
N ALA A 240 5.79 -11.57 35.07
CA ALA A 240 6.49 -10.64 35.96
C ALA A 240 5.64 -10.26 37.18
N ASP A 241 6.11 -10.63 38.37
CA ASP A 241 5.58 -10.26 39.68
C ASP A 241 5.37 -8.72 39.81
N PRO A 242 4.16 -8.23 40.16
CA PRO A 242 3.86 -6.81 40.28
C PRO A 242 4.69 -6.07 41.35
N THR A 243 5.42 -6.78 42.23
CA THR A 243 6.31 -6.17 43.24
C THR A 243 7.74 -5.90 42.74
N LYS A 244 8.14 -6.43 41.57
CA LYS A 244 9.43 -6.12 40.95
C LYS A 244 9.25 -4.98 39.95
N SER A 245 9.63 -3.78 40.38
CA SER A 245 9.70 -2.55 39.59
C SER A 245 10.21 -2.80 38.15
N ILE A 246 9.29 -2.64 37.20
CA ILE A 246 9.45 -2.85 35.76
C ILE A 246 10.49 -1.89 35.13
N GLU A 247 10.90 -0.84 35.85
CA GLU A 247 11.90 0.14 35.42
C GLU A 247 13.28 -0.45 35.09
N VAL A 248 13.60 -1.67 35.56
CA VAL A 248 14.93 -2.26 35.34
C VAL A 248 15.03 -3.08 34.03
N LYS A 249 13.92 -3.51 33.42
CA LYS A 249 13.97 -4.31 32.16
C LYS A 249 13.84 -3.50 30.87
N ILE A 250 13.38 -2.24 30.94
CA ILE A 250 13.21 -1.39 29.75
C ILE A 250 14.45 -0.50 29.47
N LYS A 251 15.32 -0.30 30.47
CA LYS A 251 16.56 0.51 30.33
C LYS A 251 17.87 -0.28 30.21
N GLY A 252 17.83 -1.60 30.34
CA GLY A 252 18.96 -2.49 30.03
C GLY A 252 18.60 -3.31 28.81
N HIS A 253 19.59 -3.60 27.95
CA HIS A 253 19.50 -4.72 27.01
C HIS A 253 18.72 -5.88 27.63
N VAL A 254 17.79 -6.48 26.88
CA VAL A 254 17.37 -7.86 27.15
C VAL A 254 18.64 -8.70 26.99
N SER A 255 19.38 -8.84 28.09
CA SER A 255 20.60 -9.60 28.16
C SER A 255 20.22 -11.07 28.01
N GLY A 256 20.44 -11.62 26.81
CA GLY A 256 20.81 -13.02 26.61
C GLY A 256 19.93 -14.08 27.28
N SER A 257 18.62 -14.05 27.07
CA SER A 257 17.85 -15.30 27.08
C SER A 257 17.19 -15.46 25.72
N ASP A 258 17.46 -16.56 25.02
CA ASP A 258 16.88 -16.94 23.72
C ASP A 258 15.36 -17.20 23.83
N THR A 259 14.60 -16.14 24.09
CA THR A 259 13.14 -16.19 24.12
C THR A 259 12.59 -16.18 22.70
N LYS A 260 11.43 -16.79 22.48
CA LYS A 260 10.72 -16.68 21.18
C LYS A 260 10.49 -15.22 20.80
N THR A 261 10.21 -14.34 21.77
CA THR A 261 9.95 -12.91 21.56
C THR A 261 11.19 -12.15 21.08
N SER A 262 12.39 -12.44 21.63
CA SER A 262 13.64 -11.81 21.16
C SER A 262 13.99 -12.22 19.73
N LEU A 263 13.73 -13.48 19.34
CA LEU A 263 13.91 -13.94 17.95
C LEU A 263 12.96 -13.24 16.99
N LEU A 264 11.69 -13.07 17.38
CA LEU A 264 10.71 -12.31 16.58
C LEU A 264 11.14 -10.85 16.43
N ARG A 265 11.65 -10.21 17.49
CA ARG A 265 12.20 -8.84 17.44
C ARG A 265 13.34 -8.74 16.43
N GLN A 266 14.30 -9.66 16.53
CA GLN A 266 15.44 -9.70 15.60
C GLN A 266 14.98 -9.91 14.16
N ARG A 267 14.00 -10.79 13.93
CA ARG A 267 13.41 -11.01 12.61
C ARG A 267 12.74 -9.74 12.06
N LEU A 268 11.94 -9.05 12.88
CA LEU A 268 11.30 -7.77 12.50
C LEU A 268 12.32 -6.71 12.06
N MET A 269 13.46 -6.64 12.73
CA MET A 269 14.51 -5.68 12.40
C MET A 269 15.33 -6.12 11.18
N ALA A 270 15.76 -7.37 11.13
CA ALA A 270 16.71 -7.86 10.14
C ALA A 270 16.06 -8.19 8.79
N GLU A 271 14.86 -8.78 8.79
CA GLU A 271 14.16 -9.20 7.57
C GLU A 271 13.27 -8.07 7.01
N PHE A 272 12.63 -7.31 7.89
CA PHE A 272 11.61 -6.32 7.51
C PHE A 272 12.02 -4.87 7.76
N GLY A 273 13.21 -4.63 8.33
CA GLY A 273 13.75 -3.27 8.50
C GLY A 273 13.03 -2.42 9.54
N LEU A 274 12.23 -3.00 10.44
CA LEU A 274 11.59 -2.24 11.52
C LEU A 274 12.65 -1.64 12.44
N LYS A 275 12.51 -0.37 12.76
CA LYS A 275 13.46 0.33 13.64
C LYS A 275 13.30 -0.14 15.07
N GLU A 276 14.41 -0.20 15.80
CA GLU A 276 14.43 -0.49 17.24
C GLU A 276 13.54 0.49 18.03
N THR A 277 13.46 1.76 17.61
CA THR A 277 12.56 2.76 18.21
C THR A 277 11.09 2.38 18.04
N THR A 278 10.70 1.94 16.84
CA THR A 278 9.33 1.49 16.55
C THR A 278 8.92 0.34 17.46
N LEU A 279 9.79 -0.66 17.63
CA LEU A 279 9.50 -1.81 18.48
C LEU A 279 9.40 -1.42 19.96
N ARG A 280 10.24 -0.49 20.44
CA ARG A 280 10.11 0.06 21.80
C ARG A 280 8.80 0.81 22.03
N ASP A 281 8.33 1.58 21.06
CA ASP A 281 7.05 2.28 21.17
C ASP A 281 5.89 1.28 21.27
N ILE A 282 5.95 0.21 20.48
CA ILE A 282 4.98 -0.89 20.53
C ILE A 282 5.03 -1.60 21.89
N ASP A 283 6.22 -1.88 22.44
CA ASP A 283 6.38 -2.48 23.78
C ASP A 283 5.69 -1.62 24.86
N ALA A 284 5.90 -0.29 24.80
CA ALA A 284 5.28 0.65 25.72
C ALA A 284 3.75 0.67 25.58
N LEU A 285 3.21 0.55 24.35
CA LEU A 285 1.77 0.44 24.11
C LEU A 285 1.20 -0.87 24.65
N VAL A 286 1.91 -2.00 24.48
CA VAL A 286 1.50 -3.30 25.03
C VAL A 286 1.46 -3.26 26.55
N LEU A 287 2.48 -2.66 27.19
CA LEU A 287 2.51 -2.47 28.63
C LEU A 287 1.32 -1.61 29.10
N LYS A 288 1.07 -0.49 28.42
CA LYS A 288 -0.07 0.39 28.72
C LYS A 288 -1.41 -0.34 28.54
N ALA A 289 -1.56 -1.14 27.50
CA ALA A 289 -2.76 -1.94 27.27
C ALA A 289 -2.97 -2.97 28.39
N ARG A 290 -1.91 -3.65 28.82
CA ARG A 290 -1.96 -4.65 29.91
C ARG A 290 -2.26 -4.04 31.29
N GLN A 291 -1.80 -2.83 31.55
CA GLN A 291 -2.03 -2.12 32.82
C GLN A 291 -3.39 -1.40 32.84
N SER A 292 -3.98 -1.14 31.68
CA SER A 292 -5.28 -0.47 31.57
C SER A 292 -6.42 -1.44 31.88
N LYS A 293 -7.41 -0.97 32.64
CA LYS A 293 -8.66 -1.71 32.86
C LYS A 293 -9.67 -1.58 31.71
N SER A 294 -9.44 -0.64 30.78
CA SER A 294 -10.38 -0.32 29.70
C SER A 294 -9.85 -0.54 28.29
N ALA A 295 -8.52 -0.73 28.13
CA ALA A 295 -7.93 -0.89 26.80
C ALA A 295 -8.04 -2.35 26.35
N ARG A 296 -8.79 -2.59 25.28
CA ARG A 296 -9.01 -3.93 24.71
C ARG A 296 -7.73 -4.58 24.19
N GLY A 297 -6.77 -3.78 23.74
CA GLY A 297 -5.53 -4.27 23.15
C GLY A 297 -4.80 -3.21 22.34
N VAL A 298 -4.00 -3.65 21.37
CA VAL A 298 -3.24 -2.78 20.46
C VAL A 298 -3.82 -2.89 19.05
N CYS A 299 -3.89 -1.76 18.34
CA CYS A 299 -4.28 -1.70 16.94
C CYS A 299 -3.14 -1.05 16.14
N VAL A 300 -2.44 -1.83 15.33
CA VAL A 300 -1.43 -1.29 14.40
C VAL A 300 -2.11 -0.94 13.09
N VAL A 301 -1.91 0.29 12.62
CA VAL A 301 -2.43 0.81 11.36
C VAL A 301 -1.26 1.10 10.44
N ALA A 302 -1.33 0.72 9.18
CA ALA A 302 -0.43 1.21 8.16
C ALA A 302 -1.21 1.54 6.89
N GLY A 303 -0.55 2.23 5.98
CA GLY A 303 -1.01 2.35 4.62
C GLY A 303 0.12 2.71 3.67
N GLY A 304 -0.19 2.66 2.39
CA GLY A 304 0.76 2.74 1.28
C GLY A 304 0.27 1.90 0.13
N GLU A 305 1.17 1.48 -0.76
CA GLU A 305 0.82 0.70 -1.95
C GLU A 305 1.83 -0.45 -2.09
N THR A 306 1.33 -1.68 -2.11
CA THR A 306 2.17 -2.87 -2.30
C THR A 306 2.08 -3.40 -3.74
N THR A 307 2.99 -4.32 -4.09
CA THR A 307 2.98 -4.99 -5.39
C THR A 307 2.82 -6.49 -5.23
N VAL A 308 2.33 -7.13 -6.28
CA VAL A 308 2.33 -8.59 -6.41
C VAL A 308 3.11 -8.95 -7.66
N THR A 309 4.04 -9.88 -7.50
CA THR A 309 4.71 -10.53 -8.62
C THR A 309 3.80 -11.63 -9.16
N VAL A 310 3.18 -11.39 -10.32
CA VAL A 310 2.28 -12.33 -10.99
C VAL A 310 3.07 -13.48 -11.61
N ARG A 311 2.75 -14.71 -11.20
CA ARG A 311 3.37 -15.98 -11.61
C ARG A 311 2.33 -16.94 -12.22
N GLY A 312 1.09 -16.90 -11.74
CA GLY A 312 -0.01 -17.75 -12.20
C GLY A 312 -1.07 -17.01 -13.00
N ASN A 313 -2.15 -17.73 -13.31
CA ASN A 313 -3.33 -17.21 -14.03
C ASN A 313 -4.55 -17.05 -13.11
N GLY A 314 -4.33 -17.09 -11.79
CA GLY A 314 -5.34 -16.94 -10.77
C GLY A 314 -5.98 -15.56 -10.74
N LYS A 315 -7.05 -15.45 -9.96
CA LYS A 315 -7.72 -14.19 -9.67
C LYS A 315 -7.41 -13.75 -8.25
N GLY A 316 -6.93 -12.53 -8.10
CA GLY A 316 -6.54 -12.00 -6.80
C GLY A 316 -6.05 -10.56 -6.90
N GLY A 317 -5.58 -10.04 -5.78
CA GLY A 317 -4.94 -8.74 -5.69
C GLY A 317 -3.94 -8.70 -4.53
N ARG A 318 -3.21 -7.59 -4.43
CA ARG A 318 -2.15 -7.40 -3.44
C ARG A 318 -2.68 -7.44 -2.01
N ASN A 319 -3.85 -6.85 -1.75
CA ASN A 319 -4.41 -6.83 -0.40
C ASN A 319 -4.90 -8.22 0.01
N GLN A 320 -5.51 -8.97 -0.91
CA GLN A 320 -5.93 -10.35 -0.69
C GLN A 320 -4.72 -11.28 -0.49
N GLU A 321 -3.68 -11.19 -1.32
CA GLU A 321 -2.45 -11.99 -1.14
C GLU A 321 -1.74 -11.68 0.18
N MET A 322 -1.66 -10.39 0.55
CA MET A 322 -1.10 -9.98 1.83
C MET A 322 -1.87 -10.58 3.01
N ALA A 323 -3.21 -10.53 2.96
CA ALA A 323 -4.06 -11.11 3.99
C ALA A 323 -3.86 -12.63 4.11
N VAL A 324 -3.90 -13.35 2.99
CA VAL A 324 -3.69 -14.81 2.98
C VAL A 324 -2.30 -15.17 3.52
N ALA A 325 -1.25 -14.46 3.09
CA ALA A 325 0.11 -14.68 3.58
C ALA A 325 0.24 -14.43 5.11
N ALA A 326 -0.41 -13.39 5.63
CA ALA A 326 -0.48 -13.14 7.06
C ALA A 326 -1.19 -14.28 7.80
N GLY A 327 -2.32 -14.77 7.27
CA GLY A 327 -3.10 -15.86 7.88
C GLY A 327 -2.33 -17.18 7.97
N VAL A 328 -1.56 -17.51 6.93
CA VAL A 328 -0.65 -18.67 6.93
C VAL A 328 0.39 -18.55 8.05
N GLU A 329 1.04 -17.39 8.14
CA GLU A 329 2.09 -17.18 9.14
C GLU A 329 1.51 -17.15 10.56
N LEU A 330 0.34 -16.54 10.79
CA LEU A 330 -0.31 -16.47 12.12
C LEU A 330 -0.60 -17.86 12.71
N HIS A 331 -0.99 -18.84 11.89
CA HIS A 331 -1.35 -20.20 12.31
C HIS A 331 -0.27 -20.89 13.16
N THR A 332 1.00 -20.72 12.78
CA THR A 332 2.15 -21.34 13.45
C THR A 332 2.28 -20.94 14.93
N LEU A 333 1.64 -19.83 15.36
CA LEU A 333 1.63 -19.43 16.77
C LEU A 333 0.84 -20.40 17.65
N PHE A 334 -0.23 -21.01 17.13
CA PHE A 334 -1.21 -21.75 17.92
C PHE A 334 -1.17 -23.27 17.66
N TYR A 335 -0.71 -23.71 16.50
CA TYR A 335 -0.92 -25.09 16.04
C TYR A 335 0.35 -25.93 15.81
N ASP A 336 1.55 -25.35 15.85
CA ASP A 336 2.82 -26.07 15.63
C ASP A 336 3.30 -26.92 16.83
N GLY A 337 2.46 -27.11 17.86
CA GLY A 337 2.77 -27.89 19.06
C GLY A 337 2.56 -29.40 18.96
N ASN A 338 2.07 -29.93 17.83
CA ASN A 338 1.56 -31.32 17.74
C ASN A 338 2.26 -32.24 16.72
N THR A 339 3.44 -31.88 16.23
CA THR A 339 4.27 -32.80 15.42
C THR A 339 5.03 -33.80 16.31
N GLN A 340 4.28 -34.72 16.94
CA GLN A 340 4.83 -35.90 17.61
C GLN A 340 5.45 -36.86 16.58
N ALA A 341 6.67 -37.31 16.91
CA ALA A 341 7.49 -38.23 16.14
C ALA A 341 6.76 -39.55 15.77
N GLY A 342 6.93 -39.98 14.51
CA GLY A 342 6.55 -41.31 14.00
C GLY A 342 7.73 -41.97 13.27
N PRO A 343 7.76 -43.31 13.16
CA PRO A 343 8.95 -44.10 13.43
C PRO A 343 9.94 -44.19 12.27
N SER A 344 11.21 -44.30 12.65
CA SER A 344 12.32 -44.68 11.78
C SER A 344 12.12 -46.06 11.18
N THR A 345 12.08 -46.16 9.86
CA THR A 345 12.46 -47.38 9.14
C THR A 345 13.51 -47.05 8.10
N SER A 346 14.70 -47.58 8.34
CA SER A 346 15.79 -47.79 7.40
C SER A 346 15.26 -48.41 6.10
N HIS A 347 15.83 -48.07 4.95
CA HIS A 347 16.18 -48.99 3.86
C HIS A 347 17.17 -48.31 2.90
N SER A 348 17.96 -49.17 2.26
CA SER A 348 19.34 -48.99 1.80
C SER A 348 19.55 -48.28 0.45
N HIS A 349 20.77 -47.75 0.35
CA HIS A 349 21.51 -47.20 -0.80
C HIS A 349 21.20 -47.72 -2.22
N GLY A 350 21.18 -46.77 -3.15
CA GLY A 350 21.58 -46.91 -4.56
C GLY A 350 22.17 -45.57 -5.06
N LYS A 351 23.43 -45.57 -5.49
CA LYS A 351 24.24 -44.41 -5.92
C LYS A 351 23.94 -44.02 -7.39
N HIS A 352 23.82 -42.72 -7.71
CA HIS A 352 24.83 -41.92 -8.45
C HIS A 352 24.31 -40.55 -8.98
N SER A 353 25.19 -39.54 -8.83
CA SER A 353 25.40 -38.27 -9.57
C SER A 353 24.22 -37.29 -9.71
N SER A 354 24.15 -36.22 -8.92
CA SER A 354 24.87 -34.92 -9.00
C SER A 354 24.22 -33.92 -9.96
N ASP A 355 23.25 -33.15 -9.43
CA ASP A 355 23.03 -31.74 -9.77
C ASP A 355 22.33 -31.07 -8.59
N GLU A 356 22.89 -29.93 -8.15
CA GLU A 356 22.51 -29.19 -6.96
C GLU A 356 21.32 -28.26 -7.22
N ASN A 357 20.21 -28.48 -6.51
CA ASN A 357 19.17 -27.47 -6.26
C ASN A 357 18.30 -27.91 -5.05
N PRO A 358 18.38 -27.29 -3.85
CA PRO A 358 17.56 -27.74 -2.73
C PRO A 358 16.17 -27.09 -2.79
N SER A 359 15.28 -27.75 -3.53
CA SER A 359 13.83 -27.63 -3.35
C SER A 359 13.44 -28.26 -2.01
N PHE A 360 12.80 -27.48 -1.13
CA PHE A 360 12.33 -27.97 0.17
C PHE A 360 10.84 -27.69 0.33
N ILE A 361 9.97 -28.59 -0.16
CA ILE A 361 8.66 -28.88 0.44
C ILE A 361 8.34 -30.35 0.15
N ARG A 362 8.25 -31.18 1.20
CA ARG A 362 7.85 -32.59 1.10
C ARG A 362 6.33 -32.70 1.04
N ARG A 363 5.81 -33.47 0.07
CA ARG A 363 4.42 -33.95 -0.02
C ARG A 363 4.04 -34.77 1.22
N PHE A 364 2.87 -34.52 1.79
CA PHE A 364 2.20 -35.44 2.71
C PHE A 364 0.92 -35.97 2.07
N GLY A 365 0.74 -37.29 2.15
CA GLY A 365 -0.42 -38.02 1.67
C GLY A 365 -1.49 -38.25 2.74
N ASP A 366 -2.65 -38.68 2.25
CA ASP A 366 -3.89 -39.09 2.91
C ASP A 366 -3.79 -39.55 4.37
N PHE A 367 -4.76 -39.17 5.21
CA PHE A 367 -5.55 -40.10 6.05
C PHE A 367 -6.74 -39.43 6.77
N GLY A 368 -7.92 -40.05 6.63
CA GLY A 368 -8.72 -40.57 7.75
C GLY A 368 -9.48 -39.62 8.67
N SER A 369 -10.81 -39.63 8.56
CA SER A 369 -11.76 -38.96 9.45
C SER A 369 -11.74 -39.50 10.89
N ALA A 370 -11.76 -38.62 11.89
CA ALA A 370 -12.25 -38.94 13.23
C ALA A 370 -12.95 -37.72 13.88
N ARG A 371 -14.20 -37.93 14.32
CA ARG A 371 -15.05 -36.99 15.06
C ARG A 371 -14.70 -36.99 16.55
N SER A 372 -14.82 -35.82 17.19
CA SER A 372 -15.17 -35.66 18.63
C SER A 372 -15.57 -34.20 18.87
N SER A 373 -16.86 -33.88 18.95
CA SER A 373 -17.70 -33.80 20.16
C SER A 373 -17.44 -32.54 21.02
N GLU A 374 -18.42 -31.63 20.97
CA GLU A 374 -18.55 -30.40 21.75
C GLU A 374 -18.52 -30.64 23.27
N SER A 375 -18.00 -29.65 24.01
CA SER A 375 -18.39 -29.45 25.41
C SER A 375 -18.53 -27.96 25.73
N LYS A 376 -19.70 -27.60 26.27
CA LYS A 376 -20.06 -26.28 26.81
C LYS A 376 -19.73 -26.20 28.30
N SER A 377 -19.21 -25.06 28.77
CA SER A 377 -19.40 -24.54 30.15
C SER A 377 -18.93 -23.07 30.21
N VAL A 378 -19.82 -22.07 30.31
CA VAL A 378 -20.35 -21.42 31.54
C VAL A 378 -19.30 -20.74 32.45
N ALA A 379 -19.34 -19.40 32.41
CA ALA A 379 -19.13 -18.36 33.43
C ALA A 379 -17.77 -18.14 34.15
N SER A 380 -17.38 -16.85 34.06
CA SER A 380 -16.56 -16.03 34.98
C SER A 380 -15.15 -16.50 35.32
N ASN A 381 -14.15 -15.82 34.76
CA ASN A 381 -12.80 -15.81 35.31
C ASN A 381 -12.18 -14.41 35.15
N GLU A 382 -12.09 -13.65 36.24
CA GLU A 382 -11.31 -12.42 36.34
C GLU A 382 -9.80 -12.76 36.39
N GLY A 383 -9.31 -13.40 35.32
CA GLY A 383 -7.89 -13.69 35.09
C GLY A 383 -7.39 -12.98 33.83
N PRO A 384 -6.08 -12.79 33.65
CA PRO A 384 -5.54 -12.16 32.45
C PRO A 384 -5.86 -13.00 31.20
N HIS A 385 -6.63 -12.43 30.26
CA HIS A 385 -7.14 -13.04 29.01
C HIS A 385 -6.10 -13.79 28.16
N GLN A 386 -6.07 -15.12 28.18
CA GLN A 386 -5.16 -15.87 27.30
C GLN A 386 -5.45 -15.58 25.82
N ILE A 387 -4.43 -15.09 25.10
CA ILE A 387 -4.54 -14.76 23.67
C ILE A 387 -4.80 -16.05 22.89
N SER A 388 -5.87 -16.05 22.12
CA SER A 388 -6.31 -17.12 21.23
C SER A 388 -6.14 -16.73 19.75
N ALA A 389 -6.41 -17.67 18.85
CA ALA A 389 -6.32 -17.46 17.41
C ALA A 389 -7.19 -16.29 16.92
N ASN A 390 -8.37 -16.10 17.52
CA ASN A 390 -9.33 -15.06 17.12
C ASN A 390 -9.00 -13.68 17.69
N ASP A 391 -8.01 -13.59 18.59
CA ASP A 391 -7.57 -12.31 19.17
C ASP A 391 -6.55 -11.59 18.30
N LEU A 392 -6.06 -12.25 17.24
CA LEU A 392 -5.15 -11.68 16.24
C LEU A 392 -5.90 -11.60 14.91
N VAL A 393 -6.26 -10.39 14.49
CA VAL A 393 -6.99 -10.16 13.24
C VAL A 393 -6.18 -9.20 12.37
N PHE A 394 -5.94 -9.58 11.12
CA PHE A 394 -5.29 -8.75 10.13
C PHE A 394 -6.22 -8.49 8.94
N LEU A 395 -6.33 -7.22 8.55
CA LEU A 395 -7.07 -6.77 7.39
C LEU A 395 -6.14 -5.96 6.49
N SER A 396 -6.23 -6.19 5.18
CA SER A 396 -5.65 -5.33 4.15
C SER A 396 -6.72 -5.02 3.11
N GLY A 397 -6.83 -3.75 2.69
CA GLY A 397 -7.77 -3.39 1.63
C GLY A 397 -7.50 -2.05 0.95
N GLY A 398 -7.83 -1.99 -0.35
CA GLY A 398 -7.77 -0.81 -1.20
C GLY A 398 -8.88 0.17 -0.85
N THR A 399 -8.53 1.45 -0.75
CA THR A 399 -9.48 2.51 -0.39
C THR A 399 -10.46 2.87 -1.52
N ASP A 400 -10.17 2.43 -2.74
CA ASP A 400 -11.06 2.47 -3.92
C ASP A 400 -12.17 1.42 -3.89
N GLY A 401 -12.05 0.45 -2.99
CA GLY A 401 -12.98 -0.65 -2.84
C GLY A 401 -12.74 -1.80 -3.80
N GLN A 402 -11.58 -1.83 -4.47
CA GLN A 402 -11.18 -2.86 -5.41
C GLN A 402 -9.72 -3.29 -5.18
N ASP A 403 -9.46 -4.58 -5.30
CA ASP A 403 -8.11 -5.15 -5.20
C ASP A 403 -7.89 -6.13 -6.35
N GLY A 404 -6.96 -5.78 -7.24
CA GLY A 404 -6.77 -6.46 -8.52
C GLY A 404 -8.03 -6.45 -9.39
N PRO A 405 -8.16 -7.38 -10.35
CA PRO A 405 -9.35 -7.48 -11.22
C PRO A 405 -10.52 -8.18 -10.49
N THR A 406 -10.85 -7.78 -9.27
CA THR A 406 -11.85 -8.44 -8.40
C THR A 406 -12.93 -7.47 -7.93
N SER A 407 -13.99 -8.00 -7.30
CA SER A 407 -15.06 -7.20 -6.69
C SER A 407 -14.83 -6.90 -5.20
N ALA A 408 -13.73 -7.41 -4.63
CA ALA A 408 -13.37 -7.18 -3.24
C ALA A 408 -12.34 -6.05 -3.15
N ALA A 409 -12.37 -5.31 -2.06
CA ALA A 409 -11.36 -4.33 -1.69
C ALA A 409 -10.10 -4.99 -1.11
N GLY A 410 -10.19 -6.24 -0.66
CA GLY A 410 -9.07 -6.91 -0.01
C GLY A 410 -9.50 -8.15 0.77
N GLY A 411 -8.74 -8.48 1.82
CA GLY A 411 -8.96 -9.67 2.65
C GLY A 411 -8.78 -9.39 4.14
N MET A 412 -9.44 -10.21 4.96
CA MET A 412 -9.33 -10.21 6.41
C MET A 412 -9.17 -11.64 6.92
N VAL A 413 -8.18 -11.85 7.79
CA VAL A 413 -7.81 -13.16 8.34
C VAL A 413 -7.59 -13.07 9.84
N ASP A 414 -7.76 -14.21 10.52
CA ASP A 414 -7.41 -14.40 11.92
C ASP A 414 -6.35 -15.52 12.06
N GLY A 415 -5.94 -15.83 13.29
CA GLY A 415 -4.99 -16.93 13.55
C GLY A 415 -5.54 -18.33 13.25
N ASP A 416 -6.85 -18.47 12.99
CA ASP A 416 -7.50 -19.74 12.71
C ASP A 416 -7.72 -19.97 11.20
N PHE A 417 -7.45 -18.95 10.38
CA PHE A 417 -7.63 -18.95 8.93
C PHE A 417 -7.10 -20.22 8.23
N LEU A 418 -5.83 -20.59 8.46
CA LEU A 418 -5.24 -21.76 7.81
C LEU A 418 -5.87 -23.07 8.26
N HIS A 419 -6.31 -23.15 9.53
CA HIS A 419 -7.01 -24.32 10.05
C HIS A 419 -8.37 -24.49 9.36
N LYS A 420 -9.14 -23.41 9.22
CA LYS A 420 -10.43 -23.39 8.51
C LYS A 420 -10.25 -23.76 7.03
N ALA A 421 -9.23 -23.22 6.36
CA ALA A 421 -8.91 -23.58 4.97
C ALA A 421 -8.58 -25.06 4.81
N SER A 422 -7.78 -25.62 5.72
CA SER A 422 -7.46 -27.05 5.73
C SER A 422 -8.71 -27.92 5.95
N GLN A 423 -9.59 -27.56 6.88
CA GLN A 423 -10.86 -28.26 7.11
C GLN A 423 -11.80 -28.21 5.89
N ALA A 424 -11.75 -27.13 5.12
CA ALA A 424 -12.49 -26.97 3.87
C ALA A 424 -11.82 -27.69 2.67
N GLY A 425 -10.67 -28.34 2.87
CA GLY A 425 -9.92 -29.03 1.81
C GLY A 425 -9.28 -28.08 0.79
N LEU A 426 -8.96 -26.84 1.20
CA LEU A 426 -8.34 -25.82 0.35
C LEU A 426 -6.82 -25.79 0.56
N ASP A 427 -6.05 -26.02 -0.51
CA ASP A 427 -4.59 -25.88 -0.49
C ASP A 427 -4.17 -24.41 -0.65
N VAL A 428 -3.98 -23.73 0.47
CA VAL A 428 -3.62 -22.30 0.50
C VAL A 428 -2.31 -22.01 -0.25
N VAL A 429 -1.35 -22.94 -0.24
CA VAL A 429 -0.07 -22.77 -0.94
C VAL A 429 -0.29 -22.78 -2.44
N GLU A 430 -1.09 -23.73 -2.96
CA GLU A 430 -1.45 -23.79 -4.37
C GLU A 430 -2.13 -22.49 -4.85
N TYR A 431 -3.09 -21.97 -4.08
CA TYR A 431 -3.76 -20.71 -4.43
C TYR A 431 -2.80 -19.51 -4.43
N LEU A 432 -1.88 -19.41 -3.46
CA LEU A 432 -0.89 -18.33 -3.42
C LEU A 432 0.15 -18.43 -4.56
N ASP A 433 0.60 -19.65 -4.89
CA ASP A 433 1.58 -19.86 -5.96
C ASP A 433 0.97 -19.56 -7.34
N ASN A 434 -0.35 -19.76 -7.49
CA ASN A 434 -1.10 -19.41 -8.70
C ASN A 434 -1.69 -17.98 -8.72
N ASN A 435 -1.40 -17.13 -7.71
CA ASN A 435 -2.01 -15.79 -7.55
C ASN A 435 -3.55 -15.80 -7.55
N ASP A 436 -4.18 -16.82 -6.95
CA ASP A 436 -5.63 -17.07 -6.96
C ASP A 436 -6.28 -16.83 -5.58
N SER A 437 -5.83 -15.79 -4.87
CA SER A 437 -6.29 -15.46 -3.52
C SER A 437 -7.78 -15.12 -3.44
N PHE A 438 -8.38 -14.54 -4.50
CA PHE A 438 -9.81 -14.25 -4.53
C PHE A 438 -10.65 -15.52 -4.49
N THR A 439 -10.27 -16.53 -5.28
CA THR A 439 -11.00 -17.80 -5.34
C THR A 439 -10.90 -18.55 -4.01
N LEU A 440 -9.71 -18.57 -3.40
CA LEU A 440 -9.51 -19.13 -2.05
C LEU A 440 -10.45 -18.48 -1.04
N LEU A 441 -10.41 -17.14 -0.94
CA LEU A 441 -11.18 -16.39 0.04
C LEU A 441 -12.70 -16.48 -0.24
N THR A 442 -13.11 -16.59 -1.50
CA THR A 442 -14.51 -16.80 -1.88
C THR A 442 -15.04 -18.17 -1.43
N LYS A 443 -14.21 -19.22 -1.58
CA LYS A 443 -14.60 -20.59 -1.20
C LYS A 443 -14.62 -20.79 0.31
N LEU A 444 -13.70 -20.14 1.02
CA LEU A 444 -13.62 -20.25 2.47
C LEU A 444 -14.78 -19.48 3.14
N ASP A 445 -15.50 -20.16 4.04
CA ASP A 445 -16.58 -19.60 4.84
C ASP A 445 -17.58 -18.72 4.06
N GLY A 446 -17.88 -19.11 2.81
CA GLY A 446 -18.80 -18.41 1.93
C GLY A 446 -18.37 -16.98 1.55
N GLY A 447 -17.07 -16.67 1.57
CA GLY A 447 -16.56 -15.35 1.21
C GLY A 447 -16.44 -14.39 2.39
N SER A 448 -16.64 -14.84 3.63
CA SER A 448 -16.62 -13.95 4.82
C SER A 448 -15.24 -13.33 5.11
N ASN A 449 -14.17 -13.91 4.57
CA ASN A 449 -12.82 -13.36 4.64
C ASN A 449 -12.52 -12.31 3.56
N LEU A 450 -13.43 -12.07 2.61
CA LEU A 450 -13.30 -10.97 1.65
C LEU A 450 -13.78 -9.67 2.30
N VAL A 451 -13.03 -8.59 2.05
CA VAL A 451 -13.48 -7.24 2.39
C VAL A 451 -14.22 -6.69 1.17
N VAL A 452 -15.55 -6.55 1.26
CA VAL A 452 -16.39 -6.07 0.15
C VAL A 452 -17.06 -4.75 0.53
N THR A 453 -16.58 -3.66 -0.05
CA THR A 453 -17.12 -2.30 0.17
C THR A 453 -17.98 -1.80 -0.99
N GLY A 454 -17.82 -2.41 -2.18
CA GLY A 454 -18.16 -1.76 -3.45
C GLY A 454 -17.22 -0.60 -3.76
N LEU A 455 -17.34 -0.01 -4.96
CA LEU A 455 -16.55 1.15 -5.35
C LEU A 455 -16.85 2.33 -4.44
N THR A 456 -15.81 2.89 -3.82
CA THR A 456 -15.96 3.96 -2.83
C THR A 456 -16.04 5.35 -3.45
N GLY A 457 -15.56 5.49 -4.70
CA GLY A 457 -15.46 6.77 -5.40
C GLY A 457 -14.27 7.63 -4.97
N THR A 458 -13.31 7.08 -4.24
CA THR A 458 -12.04 7.74 -3.86
C THR A 458 -10.88 6.76 -3.96
N ASN A 459 -9.65 7.22 -4.12
CA ASN A 459 -8.47 6.36 -4.01
C ASN A 459 -7.35 7.12 -3.30
N VAL A 460 -6.89 6.58 -2.18
CA VAL A 460 -5.73 7.03 -1.41
C VAL A 460 -4.84 5.83 -1.04
N MET A 461 -4.70 4.89 -1.98
CA MET A 461 -3.93 3.63 -1.88
C MET A 461 -4.57 2.60 -0.92
N ASP A 462 -3.76 1.76 -0.29
CA ASP A 462 -4.21 0.67 0.60
C ASP A 462 -4.17 1.06 2.08
N LEU A 463 -5.00 0.38 2.88
CA LEU A 463 -5.02 0.45 4.35
C LEU A 463 -4.84 -0.94 4.96
N GLN A 464 -3.91 -1.07 5.89
CA GLN A 464 -3.66 -2.29 6.68
C GLN A 464 -4.00 -2.04 8.15
N ILE A 465 -4.73 -2.98 8.75
CA ILE A 465 -5.14 -2.94 10.15
C ILE A 465 -4.82 -4.28 10.78
N LEU A 466 -3.93 -4.27 11.78
CA LEU A 466 -3.66 -5.39 12.66
C LEU A 466 -4.24 -5.10 14.05
N VAL A 467 -5.14 -5.95 14.51
CA VAL A 467 -5.67 -5.91 15.87
C VAL A 467 -5.09 -7.07 16.67
N VAL A 468 -4.56 -6.76 17.84
CA VAL A 468 -4.15 -7.72 18.86
C VAL A 468 -4.93 -7.45 20.13
N GLN A 469 -5.95 -8.26 20.39
CA GLN A 469 -6.79 -8.17 21.59
C GLN A 469 -6.07 -8.79 22.79
N LEU A 470 -6.05 -8.05 23.90
CA LEU A 470 -5.33 -8.37 25.13
C LEU A 470 -6.24 -8.46 26.37
N LEU A 471 -7.49 -7.98 26.30
CA LEU A 471 -8.53 -8.16 27.31
C LEU A 471 -9.74 -8.91 26.71
N GLN A 472 -10.45 -9.71 27.52
CA GLN A 472 -11.75 -10.26 27.10
C GLN A 472 -12.81 -9.15 27.10
N SER A 473 -13.65 -9.15 26.07
CA SER A 473 -14.82 -8.29 25.93
C SER A 473 -15.98 -8.74 26.81
#